data_AF-A0A413RH51-F1
#
_entry.id   AF-A0A413RH51-F1
#
_cell.length_a   1.000
_cell.length_b   1.000
_cell.length_c   1.000
_cell.angle_alpha   90.00
_cell.angle_beta   90.00
_cell.angle_gamma   90.00
#
_symmetry.space_group_name_H-M   'P 1'
#
loop_
_entity.id
_entity.type
_entity.pdbx_description
1 polymer ?
#
loop_
_entity_poly.entity_id
_entity_poly.type
_entity_poly.pdbx_seq_one_letter_code
_entity_poly.pdbx_strand_id
1 'polypeptide(L)'
;MAAILLLLVGANRGRVRRVAVRRRGWDVAAVWADESLGENLAALGIDRILPRAPAALVMAWSRRGVELWDGGRDASRLVRVDWRDVRSIDETPASCGTLAMHGVAISLVSGAQVVVCPSRRPTGGAGGASAVQVRVLAEHLRGFLGTSPLRR
;
A
#
# COMPACT_ATOMS: atom_id res chain seq x y z
N MET A 1 28.36 -4.03 2.37
CA MET A 1 26.92 -4.01 1.97
C MET A 1 25.91 -4.25 3.12
N ALA A 2 26.30 -4.35 4.40
CA ALA A 2 25.35 -4.59 5.49
C ALA A 2 24.69 -3.31 6.08
N ALA A 3 25.37 -2.15 5.98
CA ALA A 3 24.91 -0.89 6.60
C ALA A 3 23.68 -0.26 5.93
N ILE A 4 23.55 -0.40 4.60
CA ILE A 4 22.42 0.15 3.83
C ILE A 4 21.11 -0.61 4.15
N LEU A 5 21.19 -1.93 4.35
CA LEU A 5 20.06 -2.78 4.71
C LEU A 5 19.48 -2.47 6.10
N LEU A 6 20.35 -2.18 7.09
CA LEU A 6 19.92 -1.80 8.44
C LEU A 6 19.23 -0.42 8.47
N LEU A 7 19.73 0.56 7.71
CA LEU A 7 19.13 1.88 7.59
C LEU A 7 17.73 1.82 6.94
N LEU A 8 17.54 0.99 5.91
CA LEU A 8 16.25 0.81 5.23
C LEU A 8 15.19 0.15 6.14
N VAL A 9 15.58 -0.85 6.94
CA VAL A 9 14.68 -1.51 7.90
C VAL A 9 14.28 -0.55 9.04
N GLY A 10 15.21 0.27 9.55
CA GLY A 10 14.93 1.29 10.55
C GLY A 10 14.07 2.44 10.02
N ALA A 11 14.35 2.89 8.79
CA ALA A 11 13.58 3.93 8.12
C ALA A 11 12.11 3.50 7.95
N ASN A 12 11.85 2.28 7.48
CA ASN A 12 10.49 1.78 7.28
C ASN A 12 9.71 1.63 8.59
N ARG A 13 10.36 1.23 9.69
CA ARG A 13 9.72 1.27 11.03
C ARG A 13 9.29 2.68 11.43
N GLY A 14 10.16 3.67 11.20
CA GLY A 14 9.84 5.07 11.43
C GLY A 14 8.67 5.57 10.57
N ARG A 15 8.64 5.18 9.28
CA ARG A 15 7.54 5.50 8.35
C ARG A 15 6.21 4.96 8.87
N VAL A 16 6.15 3.66 9.17
CA VAL A 16 4.94 2.97 9.66
C VAL A 16 4.46 3.60 10.96
N ARG A 17 5.37 3.87 11.91
CA ARG A 17 5.01 4.51 13.19
C ARG A 17 4.39 5.89 12.99
N ARG A 18 4.94 6.72 12.11
CA ARG A 18 4.40 8.06 11.83
C ARG A 18 2.99 7.99 11.24
N VAL A 19 2.75 7.07 10.31
CA VAL A 19 1.42 6.87 9.73
C VAL A 19 0.43 6.32 10.75
N ALA A 20 0.84 5.34 11.57
CA ALA A 20 0.02 4.80 12.66
C ALA A 20 -0.43 5.90 13.65
N VAL A 21 0.45 6.86 13.95
CA VAL A 21 0.11 8.00 14.81
C VAL A 21 -0.91 8.93 14.15
N ARG A 22 -0.81 9.17 12.83
CA ARG A 22 -1.76 9.98 12.06
C ARG A 22 -3.10 9.27 11.78
N ARG A 23 -3.10 7.94 11.79
CA ARG A 23 -4.27 7.08 11.54
C ARG A 23 -4.53 6.12 12.70
N ARG A 24 -4.79 6.69 13.88
CA ARG A 24 -5.16 5.90 15.06
C ARG A 24 -6.43 5.08 14.78
N GLY A 25 -6.40 3.80 15.17
CA GLY A 25 -7.50 2.86 14.95
C GLY A 25 -7.58 2.30 13.52
N TRP A 26 -6.59 2.57 12.68
CA TRP A 26 -6.42 1.91 11.38
C TRP A 26 -5.31 0.88 11.47
N ASP A 27 -5.45 -0.18 10.69
CA ASP A 27 -4.36 -1.11 10.44
C ASP A 27 -3.37 -0.49 9.48
N VAL A 28 -2.08 -0.81 9.64
CA VAL A 28 -1.01 -0.29 8.80
C VAL A 28 0.01 -1.37 8.44
N ALA A 29 0.52 -1.31 7.21
CA ALA A 29 1.61 -2.15 6.76
C ALA A 29 2.55 -1.39 5.81
N ALA A 30 3.84 -1.67 5.92
CA ALA A 30 4.84 -1.24 4.95
C ALA A 30 4.62 -1.95 3.61
N VAL A 31 4.64 -1.17 2.54
CA VAL A 31 4.49 -1.65 1.16
C VAL A 31 5.50 -0.96 0.25
N TRP A 32 5.74 -1.53 -0.92
CA TRP A 32 6.52 -0.91 -1.99
C TRP A 32 5.58 -0.55 -3.13
N ALA A 33 5.83 0.59 -3.76
CA ALA A 33 5.13 0.96 -4.99
C ALA A 33 5.55 0.04 -6.13
N ASP A 34 4.57 -0.48 -6.85
CA ASP A 34 4.80 -1.07 -8.17
C ASP A 34 5.19 0.02 -9.18
N GLU A 35 5.94 -0.34 -10.21
CA GLU A 35 6.40 0.58 -11.26
C GLU A 35 5.23 1.29 -11.97
N SER A 36 4.07 0.63 -12.11
CA SER A 36 2.87 1.23 -12.73
C SER A 36 2.14 2.23 -11.83
N LEU A 37 2.45 2.28 -10.52
CA LEU A 37 1.65 3.05 -9.56
C LEU A 37 1.65 4.55 -9.89
N GLY A 38 2.77 5.10 -10.36
CA GLY A 38 2.87 6.53 -10.70
C GLY A 38 1.91 6.92 -11.82
N GLU A 39 1.93 6.17 -12.92
CA GLU A 39 1.06 6.40 -14.07
C GLU A 39 -0.41 6.19 -13.72
N ASN A 40 -0.73 5.14 -12.95
CA ASN A 40 -2.09 4.85 -12.52
C ASN A 40 -2.66 5.92 -11.58
N LEU A 41 -1.85 6.52 -10.72
CA LEU A 41 -2.27 7.65 -9.88
C LEU A 41 -2.44 8.93 -10.71
N ALA A 42 -1.56 9.19 -11.68
CA ALA A 42 -1.72 10.33 -12.59
C ALA A 42 -3.01 10.21 -13.42
N ALA A 43 -3.36 9.01 -13.88
CA ALA A 43 -4.63 8.74 -14.56
C ALA A 43 -5.87 9.00 -13.69
N LEU A 44 -5.71 9.01 -12.36
CA LEU A 44 -6.74 9.38 -11.38
C LEU A 44 -6.74 10.88 -11.03
N GLY A 45 -5.93 11.71 -11.71
CA GLY A 45 -5.74 13.13 -11.42
C GLY A 45 -4.96 13.39 -10.13
N ILE A 46 -4.17 12.42 -9.67
CA ILE A 46 -3.35 12.54 -8.46
C ILE A 46 -1.93 12.92 -8.89
N ASP A 47 -1.68 14.22 -9.02
CA ASP A 47 -0.40 14.78 -9.50
C ASP A 47 0.72 14.79 -8.46
N ARG A 48 0.62 13.98 -7.40
CA ARG A 48 1.67 13.92 -6.38
C ARG A 48 2.86 13.11 -6.89
N ILE A 49 4.03 13.73 -6.88
CA ILE A 49 5.32 13.07 -7.14
C ILE A 49 5.48 11.92 -6.16
N LEU A 50 5.37 10.67 -6.65
CA LEU A 50 5.77 9.51 -5.88
C LEU A 50 7.29 9.58 -5.60
N PRO A 51 7.76 9.07 -4.46
CA PRO A 51 9.20 8.86 -4.28
C PRO A 51 9.74 8.03 -5.46
N ARG A 52 10.94 8.34 -5.95
CA ARG A 52 11.56 7.56 -7.05
C ARG A 52 11.59 6.07 -6.67
N ALA A 53 11.24 5.21 -7.63
CA ALA A 53 11.13 3.77 -7.44
C ALA A 53 12.50 3.12 -7.08
N PRO A 54 12.49 2.03 -6.27
CA PRO A 54 11.36 1.47 -5.53
C PRO A 54 10.98 2.35 -4.33
N ALA A 55 9.74 2.84 -4.32
CA ALA A 55 9.27 3.74 -3.28
C ALA A 55 8.75 2.96 -2.08
N ALA A 56 9.43 3.05 -0.94
CA ALA A 56 8.89 2.55 0.32
C ALA A 56 7.72 3.43 0.76
N LEU A 57 6.53 2.84 0.86
CA LEU A 57 5.28 3.47 1.24
C LEU A 57 4.69 2.77 2.48
N VAL A 58 3.59 3.33 2.97
CA VAL A 58 2.75 2.70 4.00
C VAL A 58 1.32 2.63 3.49
N MET A 59 0.75 1.44 3.52
CA MET A 59 -0.68 1.23 3.34
C MET A 59 -1.37 1.27 4.69
N ALA A 60 -2.47 2.01 4.78
CA ALA A 60 -3.34 2.05 5.95
C ALA A 60 -4.76 1.67 5.52
N TRP A 61 -5.46 0.83 6.29
CA TRP A 61 -6.84 0.46 5.98
C TRP A 61 -7.72 0.39 7.23
N SER A 62 -9.02 0.56 7.03
CA SER A 62 -10.06 0.39 8.05
C SER A 62 -11.40 0.16 7.36
N ARG A 63 -12.51 0.07 8.10
CA ARG A 63 -13.87 0.03 7.52
C ARG A 63 -14.22 1.24 6.63
N ARG A 64 -13.44 2.33 6.68
CA ARG A 64 -13.70 3.53 5.86
C ARG A 64 -13.07 3.49 4.48
N GLY A 65 -12.07 2.63 4.25
CA GLY A 65 -11.34 2.57 3.00
C GLY A 65 -9.87 2.19 3.21
N VAL A 66 -9.10 2.37 2.15
CA VAL A 66 -7.65 2.18 2.11
C VAL A 66 -6.96 3.47 1.70
N GLU A 67 -5.79 3.71 2.26
CA GLU A 67 -4.96 4.89 1.98
C GLU A 67 -3.50 4.47 1.77
N LEU A 68 -2.83 5.14 0.83
CA LEU A 68 -1.37 5.05 0.70
C LEU A 68 -0.72 6.33 1.19
N TRP A 69 0.41 6.17 1.85
CA TRP A 69 1.17 7.24 2.48
C TRP A 69 2.64 7.13 2.08
N ASP A 70 3.31 8.27 1.91
CA ASP A 70 4.76 8.30 1.68
C ASP A 70 5.58 7.86 2.92
N GLY A 71 4.99 8.00 4.11
CA GLY A 71 5.66 7.74 5.39
C GLY A 71 6.83 8.68 5.70
N GLY A 72 7.00 9.78 4.96
CA GLY A 72 8.08 10.76 5.12
C GLY A 72 8.12 11.40 6.53
N ARG A 73 9.04 12.34 6.75
CA ARG A 73 9.14 13.05 8.05
C ARG A 73 7.79 13.69 8.41
N ASP A 74 7.19 14.37 7.43
CA ASP A 74 5.82 14.87 7.46
C ASP A 74 4.90 13.95 6.67
N ALA A 75 4.73 12.73 7.17
CA ALA A 75 4.01 11.65 6.49
C ALA A 75 2.72 12.14 5.85
N SER A 76 2.67 12.11 4.53
CA SER A 76 1.55 12.65 3.74
C SER A 76 0.80 11.54 3.02
N ARG A 77 -0.52 11.70 2.95
CA ARG A 77 -1.40 10.79 2.21
C ARG A 77 -1.24 11.07 0.71
N LEU A 78 -0.94 10.02 -0.03
CA LEU A 78 -0.78 10.04 -1.49
C LEU A 78 -2.12 9.82 -2.17
N VAL A 79 -2.83 8.75 -1.77
CA VAL A 79 -4.15 8.41 -2.29
C VAL A 79 -5.04 7.90 -1.17
N ARG A 80 -6.35 8.13 -1.33
CA ARG A 80 -7.41 7.51 -0.55
C ARG A 80 -8.38 6.86 -1.52
N VAL A 81 -8.78 5.64 -1.21
CA VAL A 81 -9.81 4.91 -1.92
C VAL A 81 -10.85 4.47 -0.91
N ASP A 82 -12.09 4.93 -1.07
CA ASP A 82 -13.20 4.43 -0.26
C ASP A 82 -13.63 3.06 -0.80
N TRP A 83 -14.11 2.15 0.07
CA TRP A 83 -14.48 0.79 -0.36
C TRP A 83 -15.57 0.73 -1.43
N ARG A 84 -16.44 1.75 -1.48
CA ARG A 84 -17.48 1.88 -2.51
C ARG A 84 -16.90 2.08 -3.92
N ASP A 85 -15.68 2.58 -4.02
CA ASP A 85 -15.00 2.87 -5.28
C ASP A 85 -14.11 1.70 -5.72
N VAL A 86 -14.00 0.65 -4.90
CA VAL A 86 -13.23 -0.57 -5.20
C VAL A 86 -14.14 -1.58 -5.89
N ARG A 87 -13.72 -2.00 -7.08
CA ARG A 87 -14.37 -3.06 -7.86
C ARG A 87 -13.88 -4.45 -7.46
N SER A 88 -12.58 -4.64 -7.32
CA SER A 88 -11.97 -5.93 -6.95
C SER A 88 -10.64 -5.73 -6.23
N ILE A 89 -10.23 -6.75 -5.47
CA ILE A 89 -8.93 -6.82 -4.81
C ILE A 89 -8.34 -8.19 -5.09
N ASP A 90 -7.26 -8.20 -5.85
CA ASP A 90 -6.69 -9.39 -6.46
C ASP A 90 -5.20 -9.53 -6.10
N GLU A 91 -4.74 -10.77 -6.04
CA GLU A 91 -3.31 -11.06 -6.02
C GLU A 91 -2.75 -10.84 -7.43
N THR A 92 -1.56 -10.25 -7.51
CA THR A 92 -0.91 -10.00 -8.80
C THR A 92 0.60 -10.18 -8.71
N PRO A 93 1.28 -10.58 -9.78
CA PRO A 93 2.69 -10.25 -9.94
C PRO A 93 2.87 -8.73 -9.89
N ALA A 94 3.96 -8.27 -9.29
CA ALA A 94 4.30 -6.86 -9.20
C ALA A 94 5.81 -6.65 -9.37
N SER A 95 6.17 -5.54 -9.99
CA SER A 95 7.56 -5.11 -10.21
C SER A 95 7.82 -3.89 -9.33
N CYS A 96 8.69 -4.05 -8.34
CA CYS A 96 8.94 -3.04 -7.33
C CYS A 96 10.44 -2.71 -7.34
N GLY A 97 10.82 -1.78 -8.23
CA GLY A 97 12.21 -1.59 -8.64
C GLY A 97 12.70 -2.80 -9.42
N THR A 98 13.94 -3.24 -9.21
CA THR A 98 14.51 -4.39 -9.95
C THR A 98 14.05 -5.77 -9.45
N LEU A 99 12.98 -5.83 -8.65
CA LEU A 99 12.54 -7.06 -7.97
C LEU A 99 11.13 -7.45 -8.40
N ALA A 100 11.00 -8.66 -8.93
CA ALA A 100 9.71 -9.33 -9.09
C ALA A 100 9.21 -9.81 -7.72
N MET A 101 8.00 -9.39 -7.35
CA MET A 101 7.37 -9.69 -6.07
C MET A 101 5.89 -10.08 -6.25
N HIS A 102 5.29 -10.58 -5.17
CA HIS A 102 3.84 -10.71 -5.08
C HIS A 102 3.24 -9.39 -4.60
N GLY A 103 2.20 -8.93 -5.28
CA GLY A 103 1.50 -7.70 -5.00
C GLY A 103 0.01 -7.90 -4.77
N VAL A 104 -0.61 -6.85 -4.25
CA VAL A 104 -2.05 -6.70 -4.18
C VAL A 104 -2.44 -5.61 -5.16
N ALA A 105 -3.35 -5.94 -6.08
CA ALA A 105 -3.99 -4.98 -6.97
C ALA A 105 -5.36 -4.60 -6.41
N ILE A 106 -5.58 -3.31 -6.21
CA ILE A 106 -6.88 -2.74 -5.86
C ILE A 106 -7.43 -2.09 -7.12
N SER A 107 -8.37 -2.77 -7.78
CA SER A 107 -9.00 -2.27 -9.00
C SER A 107 -10.18 -1.39 -8.63
N LEU A 108 -10.22 -0.17 -9.18
CA LEU A 108 -11.28 0.78 -8.94
C LEU A 108 -12.40 0.65 -9.98
N VAL A 109 -13.59 1.13 -9.63
CA VAL A 109 -14.74 1.19 -10.55
C VAL A 109 -14.47 2.08 -11.77
N SER A 110 -13.57 3.06 -11.62
CA SER A 110 -13.09 3.92 -12.72
C SER A 110 -12.21 3.19 -13.74
N GLY A 111 -11.78 1.96 -13.44
CA GLY A 111 -10.83 1.20 -14.25
C GLY A 111 -9.37 1.36 -13.86
N ALA A 112 -9.03 2.35 -13.01
CA ALA A 112 -7.68 2.51 -12.49
C ALA A 112 -7.29 1.39 -11.51
N GLN A 113 -5.99 1.14 -11.35
CA GLN A 113 -5.48 0.15 -10.42
C GLN A 113 -4.41 0.72 -9.48
N VAL A 114 -4.52 0.38 -8.20
CA VAL A 114 -3.48 0.65 -7.21
C VAL A 114 -2.78 -0.66 -6.89
N VAL A 115 -1.56 -0.83 -7.40
CA VAL A 115 -0.75 -2.03 -7.18
C VAL A 115 0.36 -1.73 -6.17
N VAL A 116 0.46 -2.56 -5.14
CA VAL A 116 1.49 -2.47 -4.11
C VAL A 116 2.10 -3.82 -3.79
N CYS A 117 3.39 -3.86 -3.47
CA CYS A 117 4.08 -5.06 -2.99
C CYS A 117 4.19 -5.01 -1.45
N PRO A 118 3.44 -5.83 -0.69
CA PRO A 118 3.54 -5.84 0.76
C PRO A 118 4.93 -6.30 1.22
N SER A 119 5.47 -5.68 2.27
CA SER A 119 6.70 -6.17 2.91
C SER A 119 6.42 -7.45 3.70
N ARG A 120 7.38 -8.38 3.75
CA ARG A 120 7.29 -9.61 4.56
C ARG A 120 6.98 -9.33 6.03
N ARG A 121 7.52 -8.23 6.55
CA ARG A 121 7.24 -7.73 7.89
C ARG A 121 6.33 -6.49 7.77
N PRO A 122 5.23 -6.39 8.52
CA PRO A 122 4.34 -5.23 8.48
C PRO A 122 5.03 -3.90 8.83
N THR A 123 6.09 -3.95 9.63
CA THR A 123 6.90 -2.78 9.98
C THR A 123 7.97 -2.43 8.94
N GLY A 124 8.07 -3.22 7.87
CA GLY A 124 8.97 -3.02 6.74
C GLY A 124 10.21 -3.92 6.73
N GLY A 125 10.83 -3.96 5.55
CA GLY A 125 12.08 -4.66 5.27
C GLY A 125 12.32 -4.76 3.77
N ALA A 126 13.52 -5.20 3.36
CA ALA A 126 13.86 -5.30 1.94
C ALA A 126 13.16 -6.47 1.22
N GLY A 127 12.68 -7.48 1.97
CA GLY A 127 12.01 -8.64 1.39
C GLY A 127 10.50 -8.45 1.23
N GLY A 128 9.99 -8.78 0.04
CA GLY A 128 8.56 -8.90 -0.23
C GLY A 128 7.89 -10.02 0.57
N ALA A 129 6.60 -9.85 0.82
CA ALA A 129 5.74 -10.85 1.40
C ALA A 129 5.66 -12.10 0.49
N SER A 130 5.46 -13.28 1.09
CA SER A 130 5.22 -14.50 0.33
C SER A 130 3.83 -14.48 -0.31
N ALA A 131 3.59 -15.32 -1.33
CA ALA A 131 2.28 -15.48 -1.96
C ALA A 131 1.16 -15.73 -0.92
N VAL A 132 1.41 -16.60 0.06
CA VAL A 132 0.45 -16.88 1.14
C VAL A 132 0.12 -15.64 1.96
N GLN A 133 1.13 -14.83 2.31
CA GLN A 133 0.91 -13.59 3.06
C GLN A 133 0.11 -12.57 2.25
N VAL A 134 0.39 -12.47 0.95
CA VAL A 134 -0.34 -11.58 0.03
C VAL A 134 -1.78 -12.03 -0.13
N ARG A 135 -2.04 -13.33 -0.30
CA ARG A 135 -3.39 -13.90 -0.33
C ARG A 135 -4.19 -13.56 0.92
N VAL A 136 -3.64 -13.81 2.10
CA VAL A 136 -4.30 -13.52 3.38
C VAL A 136 -4.64 -12.03 3.50
N LEU A 137 -3.72 -11.15 3.07
CA LEU A 137 -3.99 -9.72 3.06
C LEU A 137 -5.10 -9.36 2.07
N ALA A 138 -5.06 -9.89 0.84
CA ALA A 138 -6.10 -9.65 -0.16
C ALA A 138 -7.48 -10.13 0.30
N GLU A 139 -7.57 -11.33 0.89
CA GLU A 139 -8.80 -11.86 1.49
C GLU A 139 -9.32 -10.99 2.64
N HIS A 140 -8.43 -10.53 3.53
CA HIS A 140 -8.80 -9.62 4.60
C HIS A 140 -9.35 -8.29 4.05
N LEU A 141 -8.69 -7.71 3.05
CA LEU A 141 -9.17 -6.47 2.43
C LEU A 141 -10.49 -6.68 1.67
N ARG A 142 -10.66 -7.83 0.99
CA ARG A 142 -11.92 -8.23 0.36
C ARG A 142 -13.06 -8.33 1.38
N GLY A 143 -12.80 -8.70 2.63
CA GLY A 143 -13.79 -8.68 3.70
C GLY A 143 -14.44 -7.32 3.96
N PHE A 144 -13.83 -6.22 3.51
CA PHE A 144 -14.45 -4.89 3.57
C PHE A 144 -15.35 -4.59 2.36
N LEU A 145 -15.14 -5.26 1.22
CA LEU A 145 -15.99 -5.16 0.04
C LEU A 145 -17.34 -5.83 0.33
N GLY A 146 -18.36 -5.01 0.59
CA GLY A 146 -19.69 -5.49 1.00
C GLY A 146 -20.09 -5.07 2.41
N THR A 147 -19.17 -4.52 3.22
CA THR A 147 -19.50 -3.86 4.50
C THR A 147 -19.93 -2.40 4.35
N SER A 148 -20.35 -2.02 3.14
CA SER A 148 -20.95 -0.70 2.89
C SER A 148 -22.03 -0.46 3.93
N PRO A 149 -21.96 0.60 4.75
CA PRO A 149 -23.05 0.96 5.63
C PRO A 149 -24.20 1.40 4.75
N LEU A 150 -25.02 0.45 4.32
CA LEU A 150 -26.33 0.73 3.79
C LEU A 150 -27.11 1.46 4.89
N ARG A 151 -27.34 2.75 4.62
CA ARG A 151 -28.57 3.50 4.94
C ARG A 151 -29.32 3.00 6.17
N ARG A 152 -29.21 3.75 7.27
CA ARG A 152 -30.37 4.02 8.12
C ARG A 152 -30.86 5.42 7.80
#